data_AF-A0A8H6ZXC6-F1
#
_entry.id   AF-A0A8H6ZXC6-F1
#
_cell.length_a   1.000
_cell.length_b   1.000
_cell.length_c   1.000
_cell.angle_alpha   90.00
_cell.angle_beta   90.00
_cell.angle_gamma   90.00
#
_symmetry.space_group_name_H-M   'P 1'
#
loop_
_entity.id
_entity.type
_entity.pdbx_description
1 polymer ?
#
loop_
_entity_poly.entity_id
_entity_poly.type
_entity_poly.pdbx_seq_one_letter_code
_entity_poly.pdbx_strand_id
1 'polypeptide(L)'
;MSKALYVGLLWLLSLAFVSAAPAPDAAKISVGDIINALKIQLVKSINVTITLESLTTNLVTTAVEISNTLPVELTINTINTSAGINGTEFAAFQHTFEKGLVLPPFSTVNTGEIPNVLLTQGAIASLDIIPLGFLDLLNTDVNVHALTIFGFGGIPIPITGLKQSHVPTTYNLALS
;
A
#
# COMPACT_ATOMS: atom_id res chain seq x y z
N MET A 1 65.23 -15.85 63.52
CA MET A 1 65.06 -17.31 63.35
C MET A 1 63.88 -17.55 62.42
N SER A 2 64.11 -18.46 61.48
CA SER A 2 63.30 -18.84 60.31
C SER A 2 62.15 -19.79 60.63
N LYS A 3 61.14 -19.84 59.74
CA LYS A 3 60.45 -21.01 59.11
C LYS A 3 59.05 -20.58 58.61
N ALA A 4 58.81 -20.53 57.29
CA ALA A 4 58.38 -21.61 56.37
C ALA A 4 56.97 -22.15 56.71
N LEU A 5 55.93 -21.82 55.94
CA LEU A 5 55.45 -22.49 54.68
C LEU A 5 54.43 -23.61 54.96
N TYR A 6 53.16 -23.39 54.57
CA TYR A 6 52.14 -24.38 54.16
C TYR A 6 51.03 -23.57 53.47
N VAL A 7 50.94 -23.46 52.14
CA VAL A 7 50.50 -24.45 51.12
C VAL A 7 49.15 -25.08 51.46
N GLY A 8 48.13 -24.68 50.71
CA GLY A 8 46.77 -25.21 50.67
C GLY A 8 45.97 -24.38 49.65
N LEU A 9 46.35 -24.44 48.38
CA LEU A 9 45.74 -25.30 47.36
C LEU A 9 44.30 -24.89 47.03
N LEU A 10 44.20 -24.21 45.88
CA LEU A 10 43.09 -24.17 44.92
C LEU A 10 41.66 -24.29 45.48
N TRP A 11 40.87 -23.23 45.37
CA TRP A 11 39.55 -23.32 44.73
C TRP A 11 39.34 -22.04 43.90
N LEU A 12 39.63 -22.14 42.60
CA LEU A 12 38.99 -21.31 41.59
C LEU A 12 37.48 -21.56 41.67
N LEU A 13 36.64 -20.54 41.50
CA LEU A 13 35.57 -20.56 40.48
C LEU A 13 34.87 -19.19 40.41
N SER A 14 35.24 -18.44 39.37
CA SER A 14 34.34 -17.70 38.47
C SER A 14 33.16 -16.92 39.08
N LEU A 15 33.36 -15.61 39.29
CA LEU A 15 32.30 -14.61 39.10
C LEU A 15 31.90 -14.63 37.62
N ALA A 16 30.92 -15.44 37.26
CA ALA A 16 30.23 -15.31 35.99
C ALA A 16 29.36 -14.06 36.06
N PHE A 17 29.92 -12.92 35.67
CA PHE A 17 29.10 -11.80 35.21
C PHE A 17 28.44 -12.29 33.92
N VAL A 18 27.20 -12.78 34.03
CA VAL A 18 26.32 -12.85 32.87
C VAL A 18 26.06 -11.40 32.48
N SER A 19 26.91 -10.88 31.58
CA SER A 19 26.52 -9.77 30.73
C SER A 19 25.32 -10.26 29.95
N ALA A 20 24.12 -9.94 30.43
CA ALA A 20 22.93 -9.98 29.61
C ALA A 20 23.18 -8.98 28.47
N ALA A 21 23.78 -9.45 27.39
CA ALA A 21 23.77 -8.72 26.15
C ALA A 21 22.29 -8.47 25.84
N PRO A 22 21.88 -7.22 25.56
CA PRO A 22 20.52 -6.99 25.07
C PRO A 22 20.32 -7.95 23.90
N ALA A 23 19.20 -8.69 23.94
CA ALA A 23 18.81 -9.52 22.82
C ALA A 23 18.93 -8.67 21.54
N PRO A 24 19.48 -9.20 20.44
CA PRO A 24 19.56 -8.46 19.20
C PRO A 24 18.16 -7.91 18.91
N ASP A 25 18.09 -6.58 18.83
CA ASP A 25 16.86 -5.82 18.62
C ASP A 25 16.12 -6.54 17.49
N ALA A 26 14.97 -7.16 17.81
CA ALA A 26 14.13 -7.81 16.80
C ALA A 26 13.97 -6.79 15.68
N ALA A 27 14.42 -7.13 14.46
CA ALA A 27 14.60 -6.18 13.38
C ALA A 27 13.37 -5.25 13.30
N LYS A 28 13.53 -4.02 13.82
CA LYS A 28 12.48 -3.01 13.79
C LYS A 28 12.43 -2.60 12.34
N ILE A 29 11.52 -3.21 11.57
CA ILE A 29 11.19 -2.72 10.24
C ILE A 29 10.78 -1.26 10.47
N SER A 30 11.64 -0.32 10.08
CA SER A 30 11.37 1.08 10.34
C SER A 30 10.22 1.51 9.44
N VAL A 31 9.44 2.51 9.87
CA VAL A 31 8.38 3.10 9.01
C VAL A 31 8.98 3.56 7.66
N GLY A 32 10.25 3.99 7.66
CA GLY A 32 11.01 4.30 6.45
C GLY A 32 11.34 3.09 5.58
N ASP A 33 11.61 1.92 6.16
CA ASP A 33 11.80 0.66 5.42
C ASP A 33 10.48 0.17 4.84
N ILE A 34 9.35 0.38 5.53
CA ILE A 34 8.02 0.06 5.02
C ILE A 34 7.67 0.98 3.84
N ILE A 35 7.87 2.29 3.96
CA ILE A 35 7.62 3.24 2.86
C ILE A 35 8.56 2.95 1.66
N ASN A 36 9.82 2.58 1.90
CA ASN A 36 10.74 2.15 0.84
C ASN A 36 10.40 0.76 0.26
N ALA A 37 9.86 -0.16 1.04
CA ALA A 37 9.37 -1.45 0.57
C ALA A 37 8.04 -1.31 -0.19
N LEU A 38 7.26 -0.28 0.15
CA LEU A 38 6.07 0.19 -0.54
C LEU A 38 6.39 1.01 -1.81
N LYS A 39 7.62 0.97 -2.35
CA LYS A 39 8.01 1.40 -3.72
C LYS A 39 7.34 0.54 -4.82
N ILE A 40 6.08 0.24 -4.61
CA ILE A 40 5.29 -0.71 -5.33
C ILE A 40 4.46 0.13 -6.25
N GLN A 41 4.45 -0.27 -7.52
CA GLN A 41 3.33 0.03 -8.40
C GLN A 41 2.09 -0.66 -7.79
N LEU A 42 1.54 -0.04 -6.74
CA LEU A 42 0.43 -0.55 -5.96
C LEU A 42 -0.70 -0.81 -6.94
N VAL A 43 -0.97 0.13 -7.84
CA VAL A 43 -1.96 -0.08 -8.89
C VAL A 43 -1.32 -0.78 -10.10
N LYS A 44 -1.84 -1.95 -10.46
CA LYS A 44 -1.42 -2.72 -11.64
C LYS A 44 -2.20 -2.34 -12.88
N SER A 45 -3.50 -2.18 -12.75
CA SER A 45 -4.39 -1.83 -13.84
C SER A 45 -5.62 -1.10 -13.32
N ILE A 46 -6.24 -0.33 -14.20
CA ILE A 46 -7.49 0.39 -13.96
C ILE A 46 -8.49 -0.05 -15.02
N ASN A 47 -9.71 -0.37 -14.62
CA ASN A 47 -10.80 -0.71 -15.52
C ASN A 47 -11.93 0.28 -15.28
N VAL A 48 -12.26 1.08 -16.28
CA VAL A 48 -13.28 2.13 -16.19
C VAL A 48 -14.49 1.71 -17.02
N THR A 49 -15.67 1.75 -16.41
CA THR A 49 -16.94 1.50 -17.06
C THR A 49 -17.69 2.81 -17.24
N ILE A 50 -17.91 3.19 -18.51
CA ILE A 50 -18.65 4.40 -18.90
C ILE A 50 -20.00 3.95 -19.44
N THR A 51 -21.08 4.46 -18.84
CA THR A 51 -22.45 4.20 -19.29
C THR A 51 -23.02 5.40 -20.05
N LEU A 52 -24.20 5.25 -20.65
CA LEU A 52 -24.88 6.39 -21.28
C LEU A 52 -25.20 7.51 -20.27
N GLU A 53 -25.57 7.14 -19.04
CA GLU A 53 -25.80 8.10 -17.94
C GLU A 53 -24.52 8.83 -17.53
N SER A 54 -23.36 8.17 -17.63
CA SER A 54 -22.07 8.81 -17.36
C SER A 54 -21.80 10.01 -18.28
N LEU A 55 -22.36 10.02 -19.51
CA LEU A 55 -22.17 11.14 -20.45
C LEU A 55 -22.86 12.44 -20.01
N THR A 56 -23.86 12.35 -19.14
CA THR A 56 -24.58 13.52 -18.61
C THR A 56 -24.19 13.82 -17.16
N THR A 57 -23.94 12.79 -16.35
CA THR A 57 -23.60 12.93 -14.92
C THR A 57 -22.11 13.13 -14.67
N ASN A 58 -21.24 12.80 -15.63
CA ASN A 58 -19.78 12.75 -15.48
C ASN A 58 -19.30 11.79 -14.38
N LEU A 59 -20.14 10.83 -13.99
CA LEU A 59 -19.80 9.81 -12.99
C LEU A 59 -19.63 8.46 -13.68
N VAL A 60 -18.54 7.77 -13.33
CA VAL A 60 -18.23 6.43 -13.85
C VAL A 60 -17.99 5.44 -12.71
N THR A 61 -18.02 4.17 -13.05
CA THR A 61 -17.62 3.09 -12.14
C THR A 61 -16.24 2.62 -12.54
N THR A 62 -15.36 2.41 -11.56
CA THR A 62 -13.98 1.95 -11.80
C THR A 62 -13.65 0.75 -10.94
N ALA A 63 -12.90 -0.21 -11.46
CA ALA A 63 -12.29 -1.27 -10.69
C ALA A 63 -10.77 -1.21 -10.85
N VAL A 64 -10.04 -1.34 -9.74
CA VAL A 64 -8.58 -1.18 -9.71
C VAL A 64 -7.96 -2.48 -9.25
N GLU A 65 -6.91 -2.93 -9.94
CA GLU A 65 -6.10 -4.04 -9.47
C GLU A 65 -4.95 -3.52 -8.62
N ILE A 66 -4.86 -3.95 -7.37
CA ILE A 66 -3.84 -3.54 -6.43
C ILE A 66 -2.93 -4.72 -6.10
N SER A 67 -1.62 -4.53 -6.22
CA SER A 67 -0.60 -5.53 -5.95
C SER A 67 0.11 -5.26 -4.63
N ASN A 68 0.15 -6.27 -3.77
CA ASN A 68 0.97 -6.32 -2.58
C ASN A 68 2.22 -7.16 -2.87
N THR A 69 3.39 -6.54 -2.92
CA THR A 69 4.67 -7.23 -3.15
C THR A 69 5.40 -7.56 -1.86
N LEU A 70 4.77 -7.38 -0.69
CA LEU A 70 5.39 -7.65 0.60
C LEU A 70 5.07 -9.08 1.07
N PRO A 71 5.94 -9.69 1.89
CA PRO A 71 5.70 -10.98 2.54
C PRO A 71 4.69 -10.91 3.71
N VAL A 72 3.88 -9.85 3.78
CA VAL A 72 2.94 -9.60 4.87
C VAL A 72 1.59 -9.16 4.31
N GLU A 73 0.50 -9.45 5.03
CA GLU A 73 -0.83 -8.97 4.65
C GLU A 73 -0.93 -7.46 4.86
N LEU A 74 -1.57 -6.78 3.90
CA LEU A 74 -1.96 -5.39 3.98
C LEU A 74 -3.48 -5.30 3.94
N THR A 75 -4.06 -4.34 4.64
CA THR A 75 -5.48 -4.01 4.55
C THR A 75 -5.65 -2.54 4.24
N ILE A 76 -6.33 -2.23 3.15
CA ILE A 76 -6.64 -0.85 2.75
C ILE A 76 -8.03 -0.48 3.26
N ASN A 77 -8.12 0.58 4.04
CA ASN A 77 -9.40 1.06 4.56
C ASN A 77 -10.01 2.14 3.66
N THR A 78 -9.18 3.09 3.23
CA THR A 78 -9.61 4.22 2.40
C THR A 78 -8.62 4.50 1.28
N ILE A 79 -9.14 4.90 0.13
CA ILE A 79 -8.38 5.41 -1.01
C ILE A 79 -8.95 6.77 -1.38
N ASN A 80 -8.08 7.76 -1.53
CA ASN A 80 -8.40 9.04 -2.13
C ASN A 80 -7.41 9.26 -3.27
N THR A 81 -7.89 9.41 -4.50
CA THR A 81 -6.99 9.46 -5.66
C THR A 81 -7.45 10.47 -6.70
N SER A 82 -6.45 11.00 -7.39
CA SER A 82 -6.53 11.82 -8.58
C SER A 82 -5.68 11.17 -9.67
N ALA A 83 -6.30 10.96 -10.84
CA ALA A 83 -5.68 10.38 -12.01
C ALA A 83 -5.85 11.32 -13.21
N GLY A 84 -4.88 11.29 -14.12
CA GLY A 84 -4.83 12.23 -15.22
C GLY A 84 -3.78 11.92 -16.27
N ILE A 85 -3.58 12.85 -17.19
CA ILE A 85 -2.60 12.76 -18.27
C ILE A 85 -1.83 14.07 -18.33
N ASN A 86 -0.50 14.00 -18.40
CA ASN A 86 0.39 15.17 -18.50
C ASN A 86 0.16 16.22 -17.39
N GLY A 87 -0.23 15.76 -16.19
CA GLY A 87 -0.51 16.63 -15.04
C GLY A 87 -1.91 17.25 -15.02
N THR A 88 -2.71 17.07 -16.06
CA THR A 88 -4.13 17.45 -16.06
C THR A 88 -4.94 16.33 -15.45
N GLU A 89 -5.70 16.62 -14.39
CA GLU A 89 -6.61 15.67 -13.75
C GLU A 89 -7.82 15.40 -14.65
N PHE A 90 -8.14 14.13 -14.84
CA PHE A 90 -9.32 13.66 -15.58
C PHE A 90 -10.28 12.85 -14.73
N ALA A 91 -9.80 12.23 -13.66
CA ALA A 91 -10.62 11.42 -12.77
C ALA A 91 -10.20 11.64 -11.32
N ALA A 92 -11.18 11.74 -10.42
CA ALA A 92 -10.95 11.81 -8.99
C ALA A 92 -12.02 11.03 -8.23
N PHE A 93 -11.62 10.36 -7.15
CA PHE A 93 -12.57 9.73 -6.24
C PHE A 93 -12.01 9.56 -4.84
N GLN A 94 -12.95 9.39 -3.90
CA GLN A 94 -12.68 8.90 -2.56
C GLN A 94 -13.56 7.70 -2.28
N HIS A 95 -12.97 6.62 -1.78
CA HIS A 95 -13.67 5.39 -1.45
C HIS A 95 -13.22 4.84 -0.10
N THR A 96 -14.19 4.38 0.69
CA THR A 96 -13.97 3.70 1.97
C THR A 96 -14.53 2.30 1.88
N PHE A 97 -13.69 1.29 2.14
CA PHE A 97 -14.10 -0.10 2.14
C PHE A 97 -14.69 -0.45 3.51
N GLU A 98 -15.96 -0.85 3.55
CA GLU A 98 -16.66 -1.16 4.82
C GLU A 98 -15.93 -2.22 5.67
N LYS A 99 -15.35 -3.23 5.02
CA LYS A 99 -14.60 -4.31 5.68
C LYS A 99 -13.09 -4.21 5.49
N GLY A 100 -12.60 -3.14 4.85
CA GLY A 100 -11.25 -3.08 4.32
C GLY A 100 -11.07 -3.99 3.09
N LEU A 101 -10.16 -3.60 2.20
CA LEU A 101 -9.68 -4.44 1.12
C LEU A 101 -8.45 -5.20 1.62
N VAL A 102 -8.56 -6.52 1.74
CA VAL A 102 -7.46 -7.37 2.19
C VAL A 102 -6.57 -7.72 0.99
N LEU A 103 -5.26 -7.45 1.12
CA LEU A 103 -4.24 -7.79 0.15
C LEU A 103 -3.30 -8.84 0.77
N PRO A 104 -3.48 -10.12 0.44
CA PRO A 104 -2.58 -11.18 0.87
C PRO A 104 -1.11 -10.91 0.44
N PRO A 105 -0.13 -11.52 1.13
CA PRO A 105 1.28 -11.44 0.73
C PRO A 105 1.51 -11.82 -0.73
N PHE A 106 2.36 -11.08 -1.44
CA PHE A 106 2.76 -11.34 -2.83
C PHE A 106 1.61 -11.56 -3.82
N SER A 107 0.46 -10.92 -3.59
CA SER A 107 -0.75 -11.12 -4.39
C SER A 107 -1.18 -9.86 -5.12
N THR A 108 -2.07 -10.02 -6.10
CA THR A 108 -2.80 -8.93 -6.74
C THR A 108 -4.28 -9.17 -6.53
N VAL A 109 -4.99 -8.14 -6.08
CA VAL A 109 -6.40 -8.19 -5.72
C VAL A 109 -7.14 -7.08 -6.45
N ASN A 110 -8.32 -7.37 -6.97
CA ASN A 110 -9.22 -6.37 -7.52
C ASN A 110 -10.01 -5.70 -6.38
N THR A 111 -10.14 -4.37 -6.41
CA THR A 111 -10.91 -3.60 -5.42
C THR A 111 -12.40 -3.93 -5.40
N GLY A 112 -12.90 -4.58 -6.44
CA GLY A 112 -14.31 -4.53 -6.82
C GLY A 112 -14.65 -3.18 -7.47
N GLU A 113 -15.93 -2.99 -7.75
CA GLU A 113 -16.44 -1.76 -8.34
C GLU A 113 -16.45 -0.61 -7.33
N ILE A 114 -15.80 0.48 -7.70
CA ILE A 114 -15.81 1.77 -7.03
C ILE A 114 -16.75 2.67 -7.83
N PRO A 115 -17.96 2.95 -7.31
CA PRO A 115 -18.92 3.81 -7.99
C PRO A 115 -18.56 5.29 -7.78
N ASN A 116 -19.21 6.16 -8.56
CA ASN A 116 -19.16 7.61 -8.41
C ASN A 116 -17.75 8.21 -8.57
N VAL A 117 -16.94 7.65 -9.46
CA VAL A 117 -15.68 8.27 -9.87
C VAL A 117 -16.01 9.48 -10.74
N LEU A 118 -15.58 10.66 -10.31
CA LEU A 118 -15.85 11.91 -11.01
C LEU A 118 -14.88 12.10 -12.16
N LEU A 119 -15.41 12.27 -13.37
CA LEU A 119 -14.65 12.73 -14.52
C LEU A 119 -14.56 14.25 -14.50
N THR A 120 -13.43 14.77 -14.04
CA THR A 120 -13.29 16.21 -13.70
C THR A 120 -13.24 17.13 -14.91
N GLN A 121 -12.85 16.61 -16.08
CA GLN A 121 -12.97 17.30 -17.37
C GLN A 121 -14.32 17.05 -18.08
N GLY A 122 -15.19 16.25 -17.47
CA GLY A 122 -16.43 15.77 -18.06
C GLY A 122 -16.24 14.54 -18.95
N ALA A 123 -17.32 13.77 -19.12
CA ALA A 123 -17.28 12.49 -19.81
C ALA A 123 -16.88 12.59 -21.27
N ILE A 124 -17.33 13.64 -21.97
CA ILE A 124 -17.02 13.86 -23.39
C ILE A 124 -15.51 14.10 -23.58
N ALA A 125 -14.90 14.97 -22.77
CA ALA A 125 -13.46 15.22 -22.84
C ALA A 125 -12.64 13.98 -22.44
N SER A 126 -13.17 13.16 -21.53
CA SER A 126 -12.55 11.89 -21.16
C SER A 126 -12.59 10.82 -22.27
N LEU A 127 -13.44 10.96 -23.30
CA LEU A 127 -13.43 10.04 -24.43
C LEU A 127 -12.15 10.19 -25.28
N ASP A 128 -11.60 11.40 -25.36
CA ASP A 128 -10.41 11.70 -26.16
C ASP A 128 -9.13 11.05 -25.59
N ILE A 129 -9.12 10.72 -24.30
CA ILE A 129 -7.98 10.06 -23.63
C ILE A 129 -8.08 8.53 -23.65
N ILE A 130 -9.24 7.95 -24.00
CA ILE A 130 -9.42 6.49 -24.08
C ILE A 130 -8.38 5.83 -24.99
N PRO A 131 -8.08 6.35 -26.20
CA PRO A 131 -7.11 5.72 -27.10
C PRO A 131 -5.68 5.66 -26.55
N LEU A 132 -5.35 6.42 -25.50
CA LEU A 132 -4.03 6.38 -24.87
C LEU A 132 -3.80 5.06 -24.11
N GLY A 133 -4.85 4.49 -23.51
CA GLY A 133 -4.78 3.20 -22.81
C GLY A 133 -4.03 3.22 -21.47
N PHE A 134 -3.76 4.41 -20.91
CA PHE A 134 -3.16 4.55 -19.58
C PHE A 134 -3.66 5.81 -18.87
N LEU A 135 -3.39 5.90 -17.57
CA LEU A 135 -3.54 7.09 -16.73
C LEU A 135 -2.32 7.22 -15.83
N ASP A 136 -1.97 8.45 -15.47
CA ASP A 136 -1.02 8.75 -14.40
C ASP A 136 -1.79 9.01 -13.11
N LEU A 137 -1.42 8.35 -12.01
CA LEU A 137 -1.86 8.72 -10.67
C LEU A 137 -1.11 9.97 -10.24
N LEU A 138 -1.80 11.11 -10.26
CA LEU A 138 -1.22 12.42 -9.97
C LEU A 138 -1.02 12.63 -8.47
N ASN A 139 -1.96 12.11 -7.67
CA ASN A 139 -1.91 12.09 -6.21
C ASN A 139 -2.80 10.96 -5.69
N THR A 140 -2.27 10.09 -4.84
CA THR A 140 -3.05 9.03 -4.19
C THR A 140 -2.69 8.92 -2.72
N ASP A 141 -3.69 9.08 -1.86
CA ASP A 141 -3.59 8.88 -0.43
C ASP A 141 -4.32 7.58 -0.06
N VAL A 142 -3.64 6.71 0.67
CA VAL A 142 -4.17 5.40 1.06
C VAL A 142 -3.97 5.21 2.56
N ASN A 143 -5.04 4.86 3.26
CA ASN A 143 -4.94 4.40 4.64
C ASN A 143 -4.76 2.88 4.64
N VAL A 144 -3.57 2.43 5.04
CA VAL A 144 -3.19 1.01 5.04
C VAL A 144 -2.88 0.57 6.46
N HIS A 145 -3.31 -0.64 6.83
CA HIS A 145 -2.79 -1.38 7.96
C HIS A 145 -1.88 -2.50 7.44
N ALA A 146 -0.63 -2.59 7.90
CA ALA A 146 0.23 -3.73 7.61
C ALA A 146 0.21 -4.75 8.74
N LEU A 147 0.63 -5.99 8.44
CA LEU A 147 0.66 -7.09 9.40
C LEU A 147 -0.74 -7.41 9.96
N THR A 148 -1.77 -7.20 9.14
CA THR A 148 -3.13 -7.61 9.47
C THR A 148 -3.27 -9.13 9.38
N ILE A 149 -4.31 -9.66 9.99
CA ILE A 149 -4.70 -11.06 9.84
C ILE A 149 -6.16 -11.09 9.42
N PHE A 150 -6.44 -11.51 8.19
CA PHE A 150 -7.77 -11.49 7.60
C PHE A 150 -8.46 -10.12 7.68
N GLY A 151 -7.72 -9.03 7.51
CA GLY A 151 -8.27 -7.68 7.58
C GLY A 151 -8.31 -7.05 8.98
N PHE A 152 -7.99 -7.82 10.04
CA PHE A 152 -8.09 -7.33 11.42
C PHE A 152 -6.73 -6.92 12.00
N GLY A 153 -6.77 -5.87 12.84
CA GLY A 153 -5.61 -5.37 13.57
C GLY A 153 -4.60 -4.65 12.66
N GLY A 154 -3.32 -4.95 12.87
CA GLY A 154 -2.22 -4.36 12.10
C GLY A 154 -1.74 -3.00 12.59
N ILE A 155 -0.68 -2.52 11.95
CA ILE A 155 -0.04 -1.24 12.26
C ILE A 155 -0.45 -0.23 11.19
N PRO A 156 -1.05 0.93 11.56
CA PRO A 156 -1.45 1.93 10.60
C PRO A 156 -0.23 2.57 9.94
N ILE A 157 -0.23 2.57 8.62
CA ILE A 157 0.80 3.16 7.75
C ILE A 157 0.05 4.03 6.74
N PRO A 158 -0.15 5.33 7.03
CA PRO A 158 -0.71 6.24 6.05
C PRO A 158 0.28 6.42 4.91
N ILE A 159 -0.19 6.23 3.68
CA ILE A 159 0.53 6.57 2.45
C ILE A 159 -0.10 7.84 1.92
N THR A 160 0.69 8.88 1.72
CA THR A 160 0.20 10.16 1.22
C THR A 160 1.01 10.59 0.00
N GLY A 161 0.33 11.12 -1.01
CA GLY A 161 0.95 11.66 -2.21
C GLY A 161 1.63 10.62 -3.09
N LEU A 162 1.14 9.38 -3.10
CA LEU A 162 1.62 8.36 -4.02
C LEU A 162 1.36 8.82 -5.45
N LYS A 163 2.42 8.76 -6.27
CA LYS A 163 2.36 9.05 -7.70
C LYS A 163 2.82 7.84 -8.47
N GLN A 164 2.14 7.55 -9.58
CA GLN A 164 2.51 6.45 -10.46
C GLN A 164 2.21 6.84 -11.89
N SER A 165 3.18 6.71 -12.78
CA SER A 165 3.01 7.04 -14.18
C SER A 165 2.64 5.81 -15.00
N HIS A 166 1.91 6.04 -16.10
CA HIS A 166 1.59 5.06 -17.14
C HIS A 166 0.94 3.80 -16.58
N VAL A 167 -0.06 3.97 -15.73
CA VAL A 167 -0.87 2.87 -15.22
C VAL A 167 -1.79 2.38 -16.33
N PRO A 168 -1.69 1.11 -16.77
CA PRO A 168 -2.55 0.56 -17.81
C PRO A 168 -4.03 0.76 -17.46
N THR A 169 -4.79 1.34 -18.39
CA THR A 169 -6.20 1.67 -18.18
C THR A 169 -7.04 1.17 -19.35
N THR A 170 -8.03 0.34 -19.03
CA THR A 170 -8.99 -0.19 -20.00
C THR A 170 -10.33 0.51 -19.80
N TYR A 171 -10.97 0.91 -20.90
CA TYR A 171 -12.28 1.55 -20.88
C TYR A 171 -13.32 0.63 -21.51
N ASN A 172 -14.40 0.37 -20.78
CA ASN A 172 -15.56 -0.37 -21.26
C ASN A 172 -16.73 0.61 -21.49
N LEU A 173 -17.21 0.69 -22.72
CA LEU A 173 -18.30 1.56 -23.13
C LEU A 173 -19.60 0.76 -23.18
N ALA A 174 -20.43 0.90 -22.15
CA ALA A 174 -21.75 0.28 -22.06
C ALA A 174 -22.82 1.30 -22.48
N LEU A 175 -22.92 1.56 -23.79
CA LEU A 175 -23.74 2.63 -24.39
C LEU A 175 -25.07 2.13 -24.99
N SER A 176 -25.50 0.91 -24.67
CA SER A 176 -26.68 0.24 -25.23
C SER A 176 -27.77 0.02 -24.20
#